data_AF-A0A6H9RIX7-F1
#
_entry.id   AF-A0A6H9RIX7-F1
#
_cell.length_a   1.000
_cell.length_b   1.000
_cell.length_c   1.000
_cell.angle_alpha   90.00
_cell.angle_beta   90.00
_cell.angle_gamma   90.00
#
_symmetry.space_group_name_H-M   'P 1'
#
loop_
_entity.id
_entity.type
_entity.pdbx_description
1 polymer ?
#
loop_
_entity_poly.entity_id
_entity_poly.type
_entity_poly.pdbx_seq_one_letter_code
_entity_poly.pdbx_strand_id
1 'polypeptide(L)'
;QLHLAARINVSEWQNNKQSKQYISFIKGKNGKKVSEYFRDFIGCQEGVDGPGETRTLLKAFSDFVESEDLPEEDAREKTKTLVDYASSQAKLGEPMGLEELSELIDEDRPKAFYDHIRNKDYGLSPEIPADKRTLNQFRRSTG
;
A
#
# COMPACT_ATOMS: atom_id res chain seq x y z
N GLN A 1 24.75 -3.64 18.93
CA GLN A 1 23.69 -3.03 18.10
C GLN A 1 22.68 -4.13 17.77
N LEU A 2 21.37 -3.90 17.96
CA LEU A 2 20.36 -4.91 17.65
C LEU A 2 20.15 -4.97 16.13
N HIS A 3 20.51 -6.07 15.49
CA HIS A 3 20.45 -6.21 14.03
C HIS A 3 19.08 -6.68 13.53
N LEU A 4 18.40 -7.52 14.31
CA LEU A 4 17.06 -8.02 14.05
C LEU A 4 16.44 -8.52 15.36
N ALA A 5 15.16 -8.25 15.57
CA ALA A 5 14.36 -8.95 16.57
C ALA A 5 12.95 -9.20 16.01
N ALA A 6 12.34 -10.31 16.40
CA ALA A 6 10.95 -10.61 16.08
C ALA A 6 10.10 -10.51 17.34
N ARG A 7 8.91 -9.94 17.22
CA ARG A 7 7.88 -9.93 18.25
C ARG A 7 6.72 -10.80 17.80
N ILE A 8 6.33 -11.74 18.67
CA ILE A 8 5.19 -12.62 18.44
C ILE A 8 4.08 -12.27 19.45
N ASN A 9 2.87 -12.02 18.95
CA ASN A 9 1.67 -11.90 19.76
C ASN A 9 0.99 -13.27 19.86
N VAL A 10 1.29 -13.99 20.94
CA VAL A 10 0.80 -15.36 21.18
C VAL A 10 -0.72 -15.40 21.28
N SER A 11 -1.33 -14.39 21.90
CA SER A 11 -2.79 -14.33 22.05
C SER A 11 -3.51 -14.19 20.71
N GLU A 12 -2.98 -13.36 19.80
CA GLU A 12 -3.54 -13.19 18.45
C GLU A 12 -3.39 -14.47 17.63
N TRP A 13 -2.21 -15.10 17.69
CA TRP A 13 -1.93 -16.34 16.99
C TRP A 13 -2.87 -17.49 17.40
N GLN A 14 -3.19 -17.61 18.69
CA GLN A 14 -4.02 -18.69 19.20
C GLN A 14 -5.51 -18.46 19.02
N ASN A 15 -5.97 -17.20 19.18
CA ASN A 15 -7.40 -16.90 19.27
C ASN A 15 -8.01 -16.38 17.97
N ASN A 16 -7.20 -15.99 16.98
CA ASN A 16 -7.68 -15.45 15.71
C ASN A 16 -7.07 -16.21 14.52
N LYS A 17 -7.68 -17.35 14.17
CA LYS A 17 -7.20 -18.24 13.09
C LYS A 17 -7.13 -17.59 11.71
N GLN A 18 -7.84 -16.48 11.49
CA GLN A 18 -7.80 -15.74 10.23
C GLN A 18 -6.72 -14.66 10.21
N SER A 19 -6.20 -14.25 11.37
CA SER A 19 -5.19 -13.20 11.48
C SER A 19 -3.83 -13.72 11.05
N LYS A 20 -3.24 -13.04 10.07
CA LYS A 20 -1.85 -13.22 9.65
C LYS A 20 -0.90 -12.22 10.34
N GLN A 21 -1.40 -11.40 11.26
CA GLN A 21 -0.68 -10.25 11.84
C GLN A 21 -0.18 -10.51 13.27
N TYR A 22 0.20 -11.74 13.59
CA TYR A 22 0.70 -12.09 14.93
C TYR A 22 2.22 -11.99 15.07
N ILE A 23 2.94 -11.64 14.01
CA ILE A 23 4.40 -11.47 14.01
C ILE A 23 4.79 -10.14 13.36
N SER A 24 5.76 -9.46 13.99
CA SER A 24 6.39 -8.23 13.45
C SER A 24 7.90 -8.25 13.69
N PHE A 25 8.65 -7.57 12.82
CA PHE A 25 10.11 -7.50 12.91
C PHE A 25 10.59 -6.09 13.27
N ILE A 26 11.45 -5.99 14.28
CA ILE A 26 12.18 -4.78 14.62
C ILE A 26 13.43 -4.72 13.73
N LYS A 27 13.45 -3.76 12.80
CA LYS A 27 14.53 -3.56 11.81
C LYS A 27 15.40 -2.38 12.24
N GLY A 28 16.73 -2.55 12.23
CA GLY A 28 17.67 -1.43 12.35
C GLY A 28 17.67 -0.56 11.07
N LYS A 29 18.30 0.62 11.10
CA LYS A 29 18.31 1.61 9.98
C LYS A 29 18.65 1.05 8.58
N ASN A 30 19.34 -0.10 8.49
CA ASN A 30 19.73 -0.76 7.23
C ASN A 30 19.07 -2.16 7.05
N GLY A 31 18.02 -2.49 7.80
CA GLY A 31 17.51 -3.86 8.01
C GLY A 31 16.59 -4.48 6.95
N LYS A 32 16.35 -3.81 5.81
CA LYS A 32 15.41 -4.29 4.76
C LYS A 32 15.82 -5.67 4.21
N LYS A 33 17.10 -5.84 3.83
CA LYS A 33 17.63 -7.09 3.22
C LYS A 33 17.73 -8.27 4.20
N VAL A 34 18.00 -8.02 5.48
CA VAL A 34 18.13 -9.08 6.50
C VAL A 34 16.76 -9.65 6.90
N SER A 35 15.71 -8.82 6.81
CA SER A 35 14.34 -9.23 7.10
C SER A 35 13.77 -10.22 6.06
N GLU A 36 14.17 -10.13 4.80
CA GLU A 36 13.68 -10.99 3.72
C GLU A 36 14.24 -12.41 3.87
N TYR A 37 15.57 -12.55 4.03
CA TYR A 37 16.20 -13.85 4.28
C TYR A 37 15.68 -14.54 5.55
N PHE A 38 15.46 -13.78 6.63
CA PHE A 38 14.96 -14.35 7.87
C PHE A 38 13.51 -14.83 7.74
N ARG A 39 12.67 -14.11 7.00
CA ARG A 39 11.29 -14.50 6.69
C ARG A 39 11.24 -15.80 5.88
N ASP A 40 12.04 -15.89 4.83
CA ASP A 40 12.12 -17.09 3.99
C ASP A 40 12.64 -18.30 4.78
N PHE A 41 13.55 -18.07 5.73
CA PHE A 41 14.10 -19.10 6.60
C PHE A 41 13.12 -19.65 7.65
N ILE A 42 12.31 -18.79 8.29
CA ILE A 42 11.37 -19.20 9.35
C ILE A 42 9.95 -19.50 8.85
N GLY A 43 9.66 -19.23 7.58
CA GLY A 43 8.38 -19.54 6.95
C GLY A 43 7.21 -18.71 7.47
N CYS A 44 7.45 -17.55 8.09
CA CYS A 44 6.39 -16.67 8.57
C CYS A 44 6.27 -15.39 7.72
N GLN A 45 5.04 -14.97 7.46
CA GLN A 45 4.74 -13.73 6.77
C GLN A 45 4.45 -12.65 7.81
N GLU A 46 5.20 -11.55 7.78
CA GLU A 46 4.87 -10.34 8.56
C GLU A 46 3.46 -9.88 8.15
N GLY A 47 2.65 -9.45 9.11
CA GLY A 47 1.38 -8.80 8.80
C GLY A 47 1.62 -7.64 7.84
N VAL A 48 0.79 -7.51 6.79
CA VAL A 48 0.92 -6.41 5.82
C VAL A 48 0.77 -5.08 6.56
N ASP A 49 1.75 -4.18 6.41
CA ASP A 49 1.67 -2.81 6.94
C ASP A 49 0.67 -2.00 6.11
N GLY A 50 -0.62 -2.19 6.43
CA GLY A 50 -1.72 -1.59 5.70
C GLY A 50 -1.59 -0.07 5.53
N PRO A 51 -1.45 0.67 6.64
CA PRO A 51 -1.26 2.12 6.58
C PRO A 51 -0.01 2.55 5.80
N GLY A 52 1.10 1.81 5.91
CA GLY A 52 2.33 2.09 5.19
C GLY A 52 2.20 1.92 3.68
N GLU A 53 1.60 0.81 3.24
CA GLU A 53 1.38 0.55 1.82
C GLU A 53 0.33 1.49 1.21
N THR A 54 -0.80 1.74 1.91
CA THR A 54 -1.78 2.74 1.45
C THR A 54 -1.12 4.13 1.33
N ARG A 55 -0.29 4.55 2.30
CA ARG A 55 0.41 5.85 2.21
C ARG A 55 1.39 5.89 1.04
N THR A 56 2.08 4.79 0.76
CA THR A 56 3.02 4.69 -0.36
C THR A 56 2.29 4.76 -1.69
N LEU A 57 1.14 4.11 -1.83
CA LEU A 57 0.26 4.21 -3.00
C LEU A 57 -0.19 5.66 -3.23
N LEU A 58 -0.68 6.32 -2.18
CA LEU A 58 -1.14 7.72 -2.28
C LEU A 58 -0.02 8.67 -2.68
N LYS A 59 1.20 8.45 -2.15
CA LYS A 59 2.38 9.21 -2.58
C LYS A 59 2.71 8.96 -4.04
N ALA A 60 2.71 7.70 -4.49
CA ALA A 60 2.96 7.37 -5.89
C ALA A 60 1.93 8.01 -6.83
N PHE A 61 0.67 8.11 -6.40
CA PHE A 61 -0.37 8.80 -7.13
C PHE A 61 -0.14 10.31 -7.21
N SER A 62 0.19 10.98 -6.10
CA SER A 62 0.57 12.41 -6.14
C SER A 62 1.76 12.66 -7.06
N ASP A 63 2.81 11.83 -6.96
CA ASP A 63 4.00 11.93 -7.81
C ASP A 63 3.69 11.65 -9.30
N PHE A 64 2.64 10.87 -9.61
CA PHE A 64 2.16 10.63 -10.98
C PHE A 64 1.44 11.85 -11.55
N VAL A 65 0.46 12.39 -10.81
CA VAL A 65 -0.27 13.59 -11.21
C VAL A 65 0.68 14.77 -11.42
N GLU A 66 1.66 14.95 -10.53
CA GLU A 66 2.69 15.98 -10.68
C GLU A 66 3.58 15.76 -11.90
N SER A 67 3.90 14.51 -12.25
CA SER A 67 4.77 14.20 -13.41
C SER A 67 4.07 14.37 -14.76
N GLU A 68 2.76 14.28 -14.79
CA GLU A 68 1.95 14.41 -16.01
C GLU A 68 1.59 15.87 -16.32
N ASP A 69 1.91 16.81 -15.42
CA ASP A 69 1.57 18.25 -15.54
C ASP A 69 0.10 18.47 -15.92
N LEU A 70 -0.79 17.71 -15.27
CA LEU A 70 -2.21 17.69 -15.61
C LEU A 70 -2.90 19.01 -15.22
N PRO A 71 -3.90 19.45 -16.00
CA PRO A 71 -4.82 20.49 -15.58
C PRO A 71 -5.44 20.17 -14.21
N GLU A 72 -5.72 21.20 -13.41
CA GLU A 72 -6.25 21.05 -12.05
C GLU A 72 -7.55 20.22 -12.01
N GLU A 73 -8.41 20.38 -13.02
CA GLU A 73 -9.67 19.63 -13.12
C GLU A 73 -9.43 18.14 -13.39
N ASP A 74 -8.51 17.80 -14.29
CA ASP A 74 -8.16 16.40 -14.60
C ASP A 74 -7.50 15.73 -13.37
N ALA A 75 -6.61 16.45 -12.68
CA ALA A 75 -6.00 16.00 -11.44
C ALA A 75 -7.05 15.72 -10.35
N ARG A 76 -8.05 16.59 -10.20
CA ARG A 76 -9.18 16.40 -9.27
C ARG A 76 -10.03 15.19 -9.64
N GLU A 77 -10.33 15.00 -10.92
CA GLU A 77 -11.11 13.85 -11.39
C GLU A 77 -10.38 12.53 -11.09
N LYS A 78 -9.10 12.42 -11.46
CA LYS A 78 -8.29 11.22 -11.16
C LYS A 78 -8.17 10.98 -9.66
N THR A 79 -8.02 12.04 -8.86
CA THR A 79 -7.98 11.94 -7.40
C THR A 79 -9.29 11.38 -6.84
N LYS A 80 -10.42 11.87 -7.35
CA LYS A 80 -11.75 11.39 -6.96
C LYS A 80 -11.89 9.90 -7.30
N THR A 81 -11.49 9.48 -8.50
CA THR A 81 -11.53 8.07 -8.92
C THR A 81 -10.73 7.17 -7.99
N LEU A 82 -9.50 7.56 -7.63
CA LEU A 82 -8.69 6.80 -6.67
C LEU A 82 -9.40 6.70 -5.31
N VAL A 83 -9.91 7.81 -4.78
CA VAL A 83 -10.56 7.85 -3.47
C VAL A 83 -11.83 7.02 -3.45
N ASP A 84 -12.63 7.06 -4.52
CA ASP A 84 -13.89 6.31 -4.64
C ASP A 84 -13.62 4.81 -4.73
N TYR A 85 -12.68 4.38 -5.57
CA TYR A 85 -12.26 2.98 -5.66
C TYR A 85 -11.70 2.47 -4.33
N ALA A 86 -10.74 3.18 -3.74
CA ALA A 86 -10.13 2.80 -2.47
C ALA A 86 -11.15 2.75 -1.32
N SER A 87 -12.12 3.67 -1.31
CA SER A 87 -13.21 3.66 -0.33
C SER A 87 -14.17 2.49 -0.53
N SER A 88 -14.43 2.08 -1.78
CA SER A 88 -15.24 0.90 -2.10
C SER A 88 -14.56 -0.37 -1.60
N GLN A 89 -13.29 -0.57 -1.97
CA GLN A 89 -12.46 -1.71 -1.54
C GLN A 89 -12.39 -1.79 0.00
N ALA A 90 -12.17 -0.66 0.67
CA ALA A 90 -12.17 -0.59 2.13
C ALA A 90 -13.52 -0.97 2.76
N LYS A 91 -14.65 -0.64 2.12
CA LYS A 91 -15.99 -1.03 2.60
C LYS A 91 -16.21 -2.54 2.46
N LEU A 92 -15.75 -3.13 1.36
CA LEU A 92 -15.83 -4.57 1.07
C LEU A 92 -14.85 -5.38 1.92
N GLY A 93 -13.78 -4.76 2.42
CA GLY A 93 -12.69 -5.47 3.10
C GLY A 93 -11.75 -6.17 2.13
N GLU A 94 -11.75 -5.73 0.88
CA GLU A 94 -10.95 -6.27 -0.22
C GLU A 94 -9.72 -5.39 -0.48
N PRO A 95 -8.62 -5.98 -0.99
CA PRO A 95 -7.44 -5.21 -1.40
C PRO A 95 -7.69 -4.45 -2.71
N MET A 96 -6.94 -3.37 -2.91
CA MET A 96 -6.91 -2.58 -4.14
C MET A 96 -5.92 -3.20 -5.12
N GLY A 97 -6.39 -3.57 -6.31
CA GLY A 97 -5.51 -4.01 -7.41
C GLY A 97 -4.87 -2.81 -8.11
N LEU A 98 -3.54 -2.82 -8.28
CA LEU A 98 -2.85 -1.71 -8.96
C LEU A 98 -3.18 -1.61 -10.46
N GLU A 99 -3.40 -2.73 -11.13
CA GLU A 99 -3.75 -2.76 -12.55
C GLU A 99 -5.16 -2.20 -12.76
N GLU A 100 -6.14 -2.70 -12.00
CA GLU A 100 -7.52 -2.18 -12.01
C GLU A 100 -7.57 -0.69 -11.65
N LEU A 101 -6.84 -0.26 -10.61
CA LEU A 101 -6.78 1.15 -10.26
C LEU A 101 -6.16 2.01 -11.38
N SER A 102 -5.16 1.49 -12.09
CA SER A 102 -4.54 2.19 -13.22
C SER A 102 -5.52 2.35 -14.39
N GLU A 103 -6.29 1.30 -14.69
CA GLU A 103 -7.35 1.34 -15.71
C GLU A 103 -8.45 2.35 -15.37
N LEU A 104 -8.87 2.39 -14.10
CA LEU A 104 -9.88 3.34 -13.62
C LEU A 104 -9.38 4.79 -13.65
N ILE A 105 -8.10 5.04 -13.34
CA ILE A 105 -7.53 6.39 -13.32
C ILE A 105 -7.41 6.98 -14.73
N ASP A 106 -7.13 6.17 -15.74
CA ASP A 106 -6.88 6.63 -17.11
C ASP A 106 -7.33 5.56 -18.12
N GLU A 107 -8.60 5.61 -18.53
CA GLU A 107 -9.17 4.65 -19.48
C GLU A 107 -8.49 4.71 -20.87
N ASP A 108 -7.98 5.90 -21.26
CA ASP A 108 -7.26 6.09 -22.52
C ASP A 108 -5.85 5.51 -22.47
N ARG A 109 -5.20 5.58 -21.30
CA ARG A 109 -3.85 5.05 -21.05
C ARG A 109 -3.87 4.13 -19.82
N PRO A 110 -4.50 2.94 -19.92
CA PRO A 110 -4.80 2.08 -18.78
C PRO A 110 -3.58 1.60 -18.00
N LYS A 111 -2.38 1.64 -18.61
CA LYS A 111 -1.12 1.25 -17.98
C LYS A 111 -0.28 2.40 -17.45
N ALA A 112 -0.64 3.66 -17.72
CA ALA A 112 0.21 4.82 -17.42
C ALA A 112 0.57 4.90 -15.93
N PHE A 113 -0.42 4.75 -15.05
CA PHE A 113 -0.18 4.81 -13.61
C PHE A 113 0.56 3.56 -13.10
N TYR A 114 0.18 2.38 -13.57
CA TYR A 114 0.88 1.13 -13.21
C TYR A 114 2.36 1.18 -13.59
N ASP A 115 2.66 1.59 -14.83
CA ASP A 115 4.03 1.71 -15.34
C ASP A 115 4.80 2.79 -14.58
N HIS A 116 4.16 3.90 -14.19
CA HIS A 116 4.76 4.90 -13.31
C HIS A 116 5.23 4.29 -11.98
N ILE A 117 4.40 3.46 -11.35
CA ILE A 117 4.75 2.78 -10.09
C ILE A 117 5.95 1.85 -10.30
N ARG A 118 5.94 1.06 -11.38
CA ARG A 118 7.00 0.09 -11.68
C ARG A 118 8.32 0.76 -12.02
N ASN A 119 8.30 1.85 -12.79
CA ASN A 119 9.50 2.55 -13.24
C ASN A 119 10.23 3.28 -12.10
N LYS A 120 9.50 3.80 -11.10
CA LYS A 120 10.07 4.54 -9.96
C LYS A 120 10.36 3.66 -8.73
N ASP A 121 10.08 2.35 -8.80
CA ASP A 121 10.31 1.36 -7.75
C ASP A 121 9.83 1.80 -6.36
N TYR A 122 8.52 2.04 -6.23
CA TYR A 122 7.91 2.33 -4.92
C TYR A 122 7.87 1.10 -3.99
N GLY A 123 8.27 -0.08 -4.48
CA GLY A 123 8.21 -1.33 -3.71
C GLY A 123 6.78 -1.76 -3.33
N LEU A 124 5.79 -1.36 -4.13
CA LEU A 124 4.38 -1.70 -3.92
C LEU A 124 4.06 -3.11 -4.45
N SER A 125 3.33 -3.87 -3.64
CA SER A 125 2.73 -5.15 -4.03
C SER A 125 1.68 -4.93 -5.14
N PRO A 126 1.38 -5.94 -5.98
CA PRO A 126 0.31 -5.82 -6.98
C PRO A 126 -1.08 -5.53 -6.38
N GLU A 127 -1.30 -5.97 -5.15
CA GLU A 127 -2.50 -5.75 -4.36
C GLU A 127 -2.13 -5.00 -3.07
N ILE A 128 -2.83 -3.90 -2.80
CA ILE A 128 -2.56 -3.00 -1.69
C ILE A 128 -3.75 -3.00 -0.72
N PRO A 129 -3.55 -3.19 0.60
CA PRO A 129 -4.64 -3.07 1.56
C PRO A 129 -5.25 -1.65 1.56
N ALA A 130 -6.57 -1.57 1.68
CA ALA A 130 -7.31 -0.32 1.72
C ALA A 130 -7.50 0.19 3.17
N ASP A 131 -6.48 0.85 3.72
CA ASP A 131 -6.54 1.37 5.09
C ASP A 131 -7.45 2.61 5.22
N LYS A 132 -8.64 2.42 5.82
CA LYS A 132 -9.67 3.47 6.00
C LYS A 132 -9.13 4.73 6.68
N ARG A 133 -8.25 4.59 7.66
CA ARG A 133 -7.74 5.72 8.43
C ARG A 133 -6.85 6.60 7.55
N THR A 134 -5.95 5.98 6.81
CA THR A 134 -5.01 6.65 5.90
C THR A 134 -5.76 7.32 4.74
N LEU A 135 -6.75 6.64 4.15
CA LEU A 135 -7.60 7.21 3.09
C LEU A 135 -8.38 8.44 3.57
N ASN A 136 -8.97 8.38 4.77
CA ASN A 136 -9.69 9.52 5.35
C ASN A 136 -8.77 10.71 5.64
N GLN A 137 -7.50 10.45 6.01
CA GLN A 137 -6.52 11.50 6.20
C GLN A 137 -6.18 12.18 4.88
N PHE A 138 -5.95 11.40 3.82
CA PHE A 138 -5.67 11.91 2.48
C PHE A 138 -6.83 12.73 1.91
N ARG A 139 -8.07 12.26 2.06
CA ARG A 139 -9.24 13.01 1.58
C ARG A 139 -9.39 14.39 2.23
N ARG A 140 -8.89 14.58 3.45
CA ARG A 140 -8.89 15.88 4.15
C ARG A 140 -7.76 16.80 3.71
N SER A 141 -6.68 16.26 3.13
CA SER A 141 -5.56 17.07 2.64
C SER A 141 -5.74 17.49 1.18
N THR A 142 -6.50 16.71 0.41
CA THR A 142 -6.69 16.92 -1.03
C THR A 142 -8.04 17.57 -1.39
N GLY A 143 -8.94 17.72 -0.41
CA GLY A 143 -10.19 18.46 -0.54
C GLY A 143 -10.17 19.73 0.29
#